data_AF-A0A936YNH1-F1
#
_entry.id   AF-A0A936YNH1-F1
#
_cell.length_a   1.000
_cell.length_b   1.000
_cell.length_c   1.000
_cell.angle_alpha   90.00
_cell.angle_beta   90.00
_cell.angle_gamma   90.00
#
_symmetry.space_group_name_H-M   'P 1'
#
loop_
_entity.id
_entity.type
_entity.pdbx_description
1 polymer ?
#
loop_
_entity_poly.entity_id
_entity_poly.type
_entity_poly.pdbx_seq_one_letter_code
_entity_poly.pdbx_strand_id
1 'polypeptide(L)'
;MTLYEVLDVSADCAAAEIENAYWSRRSASGHAGLLGRAIESLQMTADVDYAYFVLSDAQRRQDYDRSPDDFLEFHLVSIVI
;
A
#
# COMPACT_ATOMS: atom_id res chain seq x y z
N MET A 1 -3.67 -11.17 2.27
CA MET A 1 -3.79 -9.82 1.68
C MET A 1 -2.40 -9.42 1.23
N THR A 2 -2.20 -9.31 -0.08
CA THR A 2 -0.94 -8.97 -0.73
C THR A 2 -0.86 -7.47 -1.01
N LEU A 3 0.33 -6.93 -1.25
CA LEU A 3 0.51 -5.52 -1.59
C LEU A 3 -0.19 -5.15 -2.90
N TYR A 4 -0.31 -6.11 -3.81
CA TYR A 4 -1.09 -5.99 -5.05
C TYR A 4 -2.58 -5.79 -4.78
N GLU A 5 -3.15 -6.56 -3.84
CA GLU A 5 -4.54 -6.38 -3.39
C GLU A 5 -4.76 -5.04 -2.66
N VAL A 6 -3.75 -4.55 -1.93
CA VAL A 6 -3.80 -3.23 -1.27
C VAL A 6 -3.91 -2.09 -2.28
N LEU A 7 -3.28 -2.22 -3.46
CA LEU A 7 -3.37 -1.22 -4.53
C LEU A 7 -4.48 -1.49 -5.54
N ASP A 8 -5.18 -2.62 -5.47
CA ASP A 8 -6.14 -3.08 -6.50
C ASP A 8 -5.51 -3.33 -7.88
N VAL A 9 -4.26 -3.79 -7.91
CA VAL A 9 -3.51 -4.02 -9.15
C VAL A 9 -3.12 -5.48 -9.30
N SER A 10 -2.90 -5.91 -10.54
CA SER A 10 -2.44 -7.28 -10.83
C SER A 10 -0.93 -7.42 -10.58
N ALA A 11 -0.46 -8.62 -10.25
CA ALA A 11 0.97 -8.89 -10.03
C ALA A 11 1.83 -8.64 -11.29
N ASP A 12 1.24 -8.63 -12.48
CA ASP A 12 1.91 -8.37 -13.77
C ASP A 12 1.86 -6.88 -14.19
N CYS A 13 1.27 -6.00 -13.38
CA CYS A 13 1.04 -4.61 -13.77
C CYS A 13 2.35 -3.81 -13.98
N ALA A 14 2.28 -2.81 -14.86
CA ALA A 14 3.40 -1.90 -15.10
C ALA A 14 3.56 -0.89 -13.95
N ALA A 15 4.77 -0.35 -13.77
CA ALA A 15 5.03 0.67 -12.76
C ALA A 15 4.10 1.90 -12.86
N ALA A 16 3.71 2.27 -14.08
CA ALA A 16 2.76 3.35 -14.33
C ALA A 16 1.34 3.03 -13.79
N GLU A 17 0.93 1.76 -13.82
CA GLU A 17 -0.37 1.34 -13.26
C GLU A 17 -0.35 1.37 -11.73
N ILE A 18 0.77 0.97 -11.12
CA ILE A 18 1.00 1.05 -9.66
C ILE A 18 0.91 2.50 -9.19
N GLU A 19 1.58 3.42 -9.90
CA GLU A 19 1.54 4.84 -9.59
C GLU A 19 0.12 5.42 -9.74
N ASN A 20 -0.57 5.11 -10.84
CA ASN A 20 -1.94 5.58 -11.05
C ASN A 20 -2.91 5.05 -9.98
N ALA A 21 -2.78 3.78 -9.59
CA ALA A 21 -3.60 3.18 -8.54
C ALA A 21 -3.36 3.82 -7.17
N TYR A 22 -2.09 4.12 -6.85
CA TYR A 22 -1.72 4.84 -5.63
C TYR A 22 -2.36 6.23 -5.56
N TRP A 23 -2.22 7.03 -6.62
CA TRP A 23 -2.82 8.37 -6.66
C TRP A 23 -4.34 8.33 -6.58
N SER A 24 -4.98 7.38 -7.29
CA SER A 24 -6.43 7.19 -7.25
C SER A 24 -6.93 6.91 -5.82
N ARG A 25 -6.27 5.98 -5.10
CA ARG A 25 -6.61 5.66 -3.71
C ARG A 25 -6.33 6.81 -2.75
N ARG A 26 -5.21 7.53 -2.92
CA ARG A 26 -4.86 8.69 -2.09
C ARG A 26 -5.84 9.84 -2.27
N SER A 27 -6.30 10.10 -3.50
CA SER A 27 -7.33 11.10 -3.79
C SER A 27 -8.70 10.70 -3.22
N ALA A 28 -9.05 9.42 -3.21
CA ALA A 28 -10.29 8.93 -2.59
C ALA A 28 -10.26 9.11 -1.06
N SER A 29 -9.12 8.87 -0.41
CA SER A 29 -8.95 9.08 1.04
C SER A 29 -9.00 10.55 1.46
N GLY A 30 -8.53 11.47 0.61
CA GLY A 30 -8.55 12.92 0.87
C GLY A 30 -9.96 13.55 0.91
N HIS A 31 -10.99 12.84 0.45
CA HIS A 31 -12.39 13.30 0.46
C HIS A 31 -13.20 12.84 1.69
N ALA A 32 -12.62 11.99 2.55
CA ALA A 32 -13.29 11.47 3.73
C ALA A 32 -13.23 12.49 4.89
N GLY A 33 -14.18 13.42 4.88
CA GLY A 33 -14.36 14.42 5.93
C GLY A 33 -14.69 13.82 7.31
N LEU A 34 -14.14 14.48 8.34
CA LEU A 34 -14.48 14.48 9.76
C LEU A 34 -14.45 13.14 10.55
N LEU A 35 -13.29 12.92 11.18
CA LEU A 35 -13.06 12.54 12.59
C LEU A 35 -13.59 11.19 13.13
N GLY A 36 -14.52 10.49 12.49
CA GLY A 36 -14.95 9.15 12.93
C GLY A 36 -14.23 8.00 12.25
N ARG A 37 -13.86 8.18 10.97
CA ARG A 37 -13.14 7.19 10.14
C ARG A 37 -11.63 7.39 10.10
N ALA A 38 -11.11 8.39 10.83
CA ALA A 38 -9.72 8.81 10.68
C ALA A 38 -8.71 7.70 10.99
N ILE A 39 -8.94 6.84 11.99
CA ILE A 39 -7.98 5.78 12.35
C ILE A 39 -7.94 4.68 11.29
N GLU A 40 -9.11 4.21 10.81
CA GLU A 40 -9.17 3.22 9.73
C GLU A 40 -8.65 3.81 8.41
N SER A 41 -8.95 5.07 8.11
CA SER A 41 -8.39 5.78 6.96
C SER A 41 -6.89 5.99 7.07
N LEU A 42 -6.34 6.21 8.27
CA LEU A 42 -4.90 6.33 8.51
C LEU A 42 -4.20 4.98 8.32
N GLN A 43 -4.77 3.89 8.85
CA GLN A 43 -4.27 2.53 8.60
C GLN A 43 -4.30 2.19 7.12
N MET A 44 -5.44 2.39 6.45
CA MET A 44 -5.55 2.17 5.00
C MET A 44 -4.58 3.04 4.19
N THR A 45 -4.33 4.28 4.62
CA THR A 45 -3.35 5.15 3.96
C THR A 45 -1.93 4.62 4.17
N ALA A 46 -1.60 4.15 5.37
CA ALA A 46 -0.29 3.55 5.66
C ALA A 46 -0.04 2.26 4.87
N ASP A 47 -1.05 1.39 4.76
CA ASP A 47 -0.98 0.20 3.92
C ASP A 47 -0.78 0.55 2.43
N VAL A 48 -1.52 1.55 1.93
CA VAL A 48 -1.41 2.02 0.54
C VAL A 48 -0.04 2.66 0.25
N ASP A 49 0.49 3.47 1.17
CA ASP A 49 1.84 4.05 1.05
C ASP A 49 2.93 2.97 1.12
N TYR A 50 2.79 1.97 2.00
CA TYR A 50 3.75 0.87 2.08
C TYR A 50 3.72 0.00 0.82
N ALA A 51 2.52 -0.36 0.34
CA ALA A 51 2.38 -1.13 -0.89
C ALA A 51 3.00 -0.40 -2.08
N TYR A 52 2.78 0.92 -2.19
CA TYR A 52 3.45 1.72 -3.22
C TYR A 52 4.97 1.75 -3.04
N PHE A 53 5.48 1.92 -1.83
CA PHE A 53 6.92 1.96 -1.54
C PHE A 53 7.68 0.68 -1.90
N VAL A 54 7.03 -0.48 -1.74
CA VAL A 54 7.60 -1.79 -2.11
C VAL A 54 7.45 -2.05 -3.61
N LEU A 55 6.27 -1.78 -4.19
CA LEU A 55 5.96 -2.16 -5.57
C LEU A 55 6.48 -1.17 -6.63
N SER A 56 6.71 0.10 -6.26
CA SER A 56 7.26 1.12 -7.17
C SER A 56 8.75 0.92 -7.48
N ASP A 57 9.49 0.24 -6.61
CA ASP A 57 10.90 -0.06 -6.83
C ASP A 57 11.06 -1.47 -7.40
N ALA A 58 11.72 -1.59 -8.55
CA ALA A 58 11.86 -2.86 -9.26
C ALA A 58 12.63 -3.92 -8.46
N GLN A 59 13.63 -3.51 -7.67
CA GLN A 59 14.42 -4.43 -6.86
C GLN A 59 13.60 -4.93 -5.67
N ARG A 60 12.93 -4.03 -4.95
CA ARG A 60 12.06 -4.39 -3.82
C ARG A 60 10.84 -5.21 -4.25
N ARG A 61 10.24 -4.88 -5.39
CA ARG A 61 9.18 -5.69 -5.98
C ARG A 61 9.66 -7.10 -6.30
N GLN A 62 10.87 -7.23 -6.84
CA GLN A 62 11.48 -8.54 -7.09
C GLN A 62 11.77 -9.30 -5.79
N ASP A 63 12.29 -8.63 -4.76
CA ASP A 63 12.50 -9.23 -3.43
C ASP A 63 11.16 -9.65 -2.80
N TYR A 64 10.10 -8.85 -2.94
CA TYR A 64 8.74 -9.17 -2.50
C TYR A 64 8.15 -10.37 -3.25
N ASP A 65 8.29 -10.42 -4.58
CA ASP A 65 7.85 -11.57 -5.38
C ASP A 65 8.61 -12.86 -5.04
N ARG A 66 9.87 -12.74 -4.59
CA ARG A 66 10.68 -13.88 -4.16
C ARG A 66 10.32 -14.37 -2.76
N SER A 67 10.10 -13.44 -1.81
CA SER A 67 9.83 -13.73 -0.41
C SER A 67 8.80 -12.74 0.16
N PRO A 68 7.50 -12.95 -0.10
CA PRO A 68 6.46 -12.01 0.33
C PRO A 68 6.29 -11.97 1.85
N ASP A 69 6.63 -13.04 2.56
CA ASP A 69 6.52 -13.15 4.03
C ASP A 69 7.45 -12.19 4.79
N ASP A 70 8.63 -11.86 4.23
CA ASP A 70 9.62 -10.95 4.85
C ASP A 70 9.10 -9.51 4.99
N PHE A 71 8.15 -9.14 4.13
CA PHE A 71 7.54 -7.81 4.07
C PHE A 71 6.30 -7.69 4.98
N LEU A 72 5.80 -8.79 5.55
CA LEU A 72 4.65 -8.79 6.45
C LEU A 72 5.04 -8.47 7.90
N GLU A 73 6.28 -8.74 8.32
CA GLU A 73 6.74 -8.52 9.70
C GLU A 73 6.91 -7.02 10.06
N PHE A 74 7.16 -6.16 9.07
CA PHE A 74 7.40 -4.73 9.33
C PHE A 74 6.15 -3.92 9.67
N HIS A 75 4.95 -4.40 9.31
CA HIS A 75 3.69 -3.68 9.53
C HIS A 75 3.18 -3.71 10.99
N LEU A 76 3.63 -4.68 11.80
CA LEU A 76 3.16 -4.84 13.18
C LEU A 76 3.74 -3.82 14.17
N VAL A 77 4.79 -3.08 13.80
CA VAL A 77 5.56 -2.24 14.76
C VAL A 77 5.12 -0.77 14.77
N SER A 78 4.38 -0.28 13.76
CA SER A 78 4.14 1.17 13.59
C SER A 78 2.84 1.73 14.16
N ILE A 79 2.04 0.94 14.90
CA ILE A 79 0.93 1.49 15.70
C ILE A 79 1.26 1.30 17.18
N VAL A 80 2.18 2.14 17.66
CA VAL A 80 2.19 2.52 19.08
C VAL A 80 1.45 3.86 19.15
N ILE A 81 0.25 3.78 19.73
CA ILE A 81 -0.66 4.89 20.05
C ILE A 81 0.03 5.87 21.00
#